data_AF-A0A655DZ57-F1
#
_entry.id   AF-A0A655DZ57-F1
#
_cell.length_a   1.000
_cell.length_b   1.000
_cell.length_c   1.000
_cell.angle_alpha   90.00
_cell.angle_beta   90.00
_cell.angle_gamma   90.00
#
_symmetry.space_group_name_H-M   'P 1'
#
loop_
_entity.id
_entity.type
_entity.pdbx_description
1 polymer ?
#
loop_
_entity_poly.entity_id
_entity_poly.type
_entity_poly.pdbx_seq_one_letter_code
_entity_poly.pdbx_strand_id
1 'polypeptide(L)' 'MSDKEDDETTAEVSRDEPESAKSNTYFSEFVLIRAVRTLHIDALAADSDRVLDTVPAGDSARIPAIYVDELAGDGLIVAL' A
#
# COMPACT_ATOMS: atom_id res chain seq x y z
N MET A 1 5.26 -65.83 -13.35
CA MET A 1 4.67 -65.20 -12.16
C MET A 1 4.34 -63.78 -12.57
N SER A 2 3.10 -63.38 -12.28
CA SER A 2 2.40 -62.26 -12.91
C SER A 2 2.87 -60.89 -12.47
N ASP A 3 2.86 -59.97 -13.42
CA ASP A 3 2.88 -58.51 -13.26
C ASP A 3 1.84 -58.04 -12.24
N LYS A 4 2.27 -57.26 -11.24
CA LYS A 4 1.40 -56.46 -10.38
C LYS A 4 2.23 -55.41 -9.63
N GLU A 5 2.30 -54.22 -10.19
CA GLU A 5 2.64 -53.00 -9.45
C GLU A 5 1.44 -52.06 -9.63
N ASP A 6 0.54 -52.10 -8.64
CA ASP A 6 -0.61 -51.22 -8.54
C ASP A 6 -0.19 -49.86 -7.96
N ASP A 7 -0.68 -48.82 -8.63
CA ASP A 7 -1.44 -47.73 -7.99
C ASP A 7 -0.71 -46.91 -6.91
N GLU A 8 0.05 -45.93 -7.37
CA GLU A 8 0.42 -44.76 -6.57
C GLU A 8 -0.80 -43.85 -6.42
N THR A 9 -1.64 -44.13 -5.42
CA THR A 9 -2.64 -43.20 -4.90
C THR A 9 -1.92 -42.07 -4.14
N THR A 10 -1.67 -40.94 -4.80
CA THR A 10 -1.38 -39.67 -4.12
C THR A 10 -2.69 -38.90 -3.93
N ALA A 11 -3.37 -39.20 -2.84
CA ALA A 11 -4.43 -38.37 -2.31
C ALA A 11 -3.82 -37.31 -1.38
N GLU A 12 -3.49 -36.13 -1.93
CA GLU A 12 -3.31 -34.93 -1.11
C GLU A 12 -4.51 -34.00 -1.30
N VAL A 13 -5.45 -34.18 -0.37
CA VAL A 13 -6.68 -33.42 -0.23
C VAL A 13 -6.36 -32.06 0.40
N SER A 14 -6.66 -31.02 -0.38
CA SER A 14 -7.29 -29.75 0.01
C SER A 14 -6.52 -28.67 0.76
N ARG A 15 -6.61 -27.48 0.12
CA ARG A 15 -6.97 -26.15 0.68
C ARG A 15 -6.02 -25.55 1.71
N ASP A 16 -5.33 -24.50 1.29
CA ASP A 16 -5.51 -23.05 1.57
C ASP A 16 -4.19 -22.44 1.04
N GLU A 17 -4.11 -21.39 0.23
CA GLU A 17 -4.76 -20.10 0.17
C GLU A 17 -4.66 -19.62 -1.29
N PRO A 18 -5.45 -18.64 -1.75
CA PRO A 18 -5.00 -17.85 -2.88
C PRO A 18 -3.75 -17.12 -2.39
N GLU A 19 -2.56 -17.52 -2.85
CA GLU A 19 -1.43 -16.59 -2.96
C GLU A 19 -1.85 -15.51 -3.96
N SER A 20 -2.74 -14.63 -3.51
CA SER A 20 -2.91 -13.30 -4.01
C SER A 20 -1.55 -12.67 -3.84
N ALA A 21 -0.76 -12.76 -4.90
CA ALA A 21 0.40 -11.94 -5.15
C ALA A 21 -0.04 -10.47 -5.25
N LYS A 22 -0.55 -9.93 -4.15
CA LYS A 22 -0.84 -8.52 -3.88
C LYS A 22 0.12 -7.99 -2.81
N SER A 23 1.33 -8.53 -2.77
CA SER A 23 2.34 -8.10 -1.81
C SER A 23 3.54 -7.55 -2.55
N ASN A 24 3.33 -6.51 -3.39
CA ASN A 24 4.43 -5.63 -3.79
C ASN A 24 4.05 -4.23 -4.30
N THR A 25 2.78 -3.80 -4.29
CA THR A 25 2.39 -2.49 -4.84
C THR A 25 2.20 -1.40 -3.78
N TYR A 26 2.31 -1.73 -2.49
CA TYR A 26 1.92 -0.80 -1.40
C TYR A 26 2.96 0.24 -1.00
N PHE A 27 4.17 0.25 -1.58
CA PHE A 27 5.26 1.14 -1.12
C PHE A 27 5.69 2.23 -2.10
N SER A 28 4.99 2.40 -3.23
CA SER A 28 5.43 3.33 -4.29
C SER A 28 4.37 4.29 -4.82
N GLU A 29 3.14 4.29 -4.28
CA GLU A 29 2.15 5.28 -4.66
C GLU A 29 2.16 6.43 -3.65
N PHE A 30 2.68 7.57 -4.11
CA PHE A 30 2.46 8.84 -3.43
C PHE A 30 1.10 9.39 -3.85
N VAL A 31 0.29 9.78 -2.87
CA VAL A 31 -1.05 10.33 -3.07
C VAL A 31 -0.99 11.84 -2.90
N LEU A 32 -1.62 12.56 -3.82
CA LEU A 32 -1.78 14.00 -3.72
C LEU A 32 -2.81 14.32 -2.64
N ILE A 33 -2.41 15.16 -1.69
CA ILE A 33 -3.24 15.61 -0.57
C ILE A 33 -3.26 17.12 -0.51
N ARG A 34 -4.20 17.66 0.25
CA ARG A 34 -4.21 19.03 0.75
C ARG A 34 -4.14 19.02 2.27
N ALA A 35 -3.19 19.72 2.85
CA ALA A 35 -3.08 19.82 4.30
C ALA A 35 -4.21 20.72 4.85
N VAL A 36 -4.91 20.27 5.88
CA VAL A 36 -5.93 21.07 6.58
C VAL A 36 -5.27 21.98 7.61
N ARG A 37 -4.18 21.52 8.22
CA ARG A 37 -3.33 22.26 9.17
C ARG A 37 -1.86 22.15 8.76
N THR A 38 -0.96 22.91 9.38
CA THR A 38 0.48 22.74 9.13
C THR A 38 0.93 21.37 9.64
N LEU A 39 1.53 20.58 8.75
CA LEU A 39 2.00 19.22 9.04
C LEU A 39 3.53 19.17 8.97
N HIS A 40 4.14 18.51 9.94
CA HIS A 40 5.55 18.14 9.91
C HIS A 40 5.65 16.67 9.52
N ILE A 41 5.94 16.42 8.24
CA ILE A 41 5.93 15.09 7.64
C ILE A 41 6.86 15.10 6.43
N ASP A 42 7.52 13.98 6.17
CA ASP A 42 8.24 13.74 4.92
C ASP A 42 7.26 13.59 3.76
N ALA A 43 7.12 14.66 2.98
CA ALA A 43 6.28 14.70 1.80
C ALA A 43 7.10 15.10 0.57
N LEU A 44 6.54 14.91 -0.61
CA LEU A 44 7.02 15.50 -1.85
C LEU A 44 6.16 16.71 -2.21
N ALA A 45 6.74 17.71 -2.85
CA ALA A 45 5.96 18.81 -3.42
C ALA A 45 4.92 18.28 -4.42
N ALA A 46 3.79 18.98 -4.55
CA ALA A 46 2.71 18.57 -5.45
C ALA A 46 3.15 18.53 -6.92
N ASP A 47 3.98 19.49 -7.33
CA ASP A 47 4.46 19.69 -8.70
C ASP A 47 5.82 19.05 -9.00
N SER A 48 6.57 18.62 -7.98
CA SER A 48 7.95 18.19 -8.13
C SER A 48 8.37 17.21 -7.04
N ASP A 49 9.39 16.40 -7.29
CA ASP A 49 9.89 15.40 -6.34
C ASP A 49 10.83 16.01 -5.28
N ARG A 50 10.67 17.31 -5.02
CA ARG A 50 11.36 17.99 -3.92
C ARG A 50 10.76 17.52 -2.60
N VAL A 51 11.61 17.05 -1.71
CA VAL A 51 11.22 16.70 -0.34
C VAL A 51 10.84 17.96 0.45
N LEU A 52 9.71 17.88 1.15
CA LEU A 52 9.18 18.85 2.08
C LEU A 52 9.19 18.23 3.47
N ASP A 53 9.79 18.93 4.42
CA ASP A 53 9.78 18.57 5.84
C ASP A 53 8.53 19.10 6.56
N THR A 54 7.92 20.14 5.98
CA THR A 54 6.70 20.76 6.49
C THR A 54 5.78 21.12 5.33
N VAL A 55 4.51 20.80 5.46
CA VAL A 55 3.44 21.16 4.52
C VAL A 55 2.54 22.20 5.20
N PRO A 56 2.52 23.46 4.73
CA PRO A 56 1.65 24.49 5.29
C PRO A 56 0.17 24.16 5.16
N ALA A 57 -0.64 24.68 6.09
CA ALA A 57 -2.09 24.55 6.01
C ALA A 57 -2.63 25.13 4.69
N GLY A 58 -3.40 24.34 3.97
CA GLY A 58 -4.02 24.70 2.70
C GLY A 58 -3.18 24.37 1.47
N ASP A 59 -1.90 24.05 1.64
CA ASP A 59 -1.01 23.63 0.56
C ASP A 59 -1.20 22.16 0.21
N SER A 60 -0.81 21.81 -1.02
CA SER A 60 -0.83 20.45 -1.52
C SER A 60 0.55 19.83 -1.50
N ALA A 61 0.58 18.54 -1.16
CA ALA A 61 1.79 17.75 -1.15
C ALA A 61 1.44 16.31 -1.52
N ARG A 62 2.46 15.53 -1.87
CA ARG A 62 2.36 14.11 -2.17
C ARG A 62 2.96 13.33 -1.02
N ILE A 63 2.16 12.48 -0.38
CA ILE A 63 2.62 11.64 0.75
C ILE A 63 2.48 10.16 0.40
N PRO A 64 3.26 9.27 1.01
CA PRO A 64 3.05 7.84 0.86
C PRO A 64 1.61 7.44 1.20
N ALA A 65 0.98 6.63 0.35
CA ALA A 65 -0.41 6.18 0.52
C ALA A 65 -0.69 5.57 1.91
N ILE A 66 0.33 4.95 2.52
CA ILE A 66 0.25 4.33 3.85
C ILE A 66 -0.17 5.30 4.96
N TYR A 67 0.08 6.61 4.80
CA TYR A 67 -0.27 7.62 5.80
C TYR A 67 -1.61 8.31 5.51
N VAL A 68 -2.20 8.08 4.33
CA VAL A 68 -3.40 8.82 3.90
C VAL A 68 -4.59 8.50 4.78
N ASP A 69 -4.87 7.21 5.03
CA ASP A 69 -6.03 6.80 5.82
C ASP A 69 -5.96 7.33 7.26
N GLU A 70 -4.78 7.26 7.89
CA GLU A 70 -4.54 7.78 9.24
C GLU A 70 -4.74 9.30 9.28
N LEU A 71 -4.05 10.04 8.41
CA LEU A 71 -4.10 11.51 8.42
C LEU A 71 -5.46 12.06 7.98
N ALA A 72 -6.18 11.36 7.09
CA ALA A 72 -7.53 11.72 6.69
C ALA A 72 -8.54 11.39 7.80
N GLY A 73 -8.38 10.25 8.49
CA GLY A 73 -9.21 9.87 9.64
C GLY A 73 -9.11 10.86 10.78
N ASP A 74 -7.92 11.42 11.01
CA ASP A 74 -7.67 12.47 11.99
C ASP A 74 -8.11 13.88 11.52
N GLY A 75 -8.54 14.01 10.26
CA GLY A 75 -8.97 15.29 9.68
C GLY A 75 -7.83 16.27 9.39
N LEU A 76 -6.61 15.76 9.19
CA LEU A 76 -5.40 16.56 9.02
C LEU A 76 -5.12 16.90 7.57
N ILE A 77 -5.63 16.06 6.67
CA ILE A 77 -5.51 16.19 5.23
C ILE A 77 -6.86 15.95 4.55
N VAL A 78 -6.91 16.31 3.27
CA VAL A 78 -7.91 15.87 2.31
C VAL A 78 -7.18 15.23 1.14
N ALA A 79 -7.50 13.98 0.78
CA ALA A 79 -6.99 13.36 -0.44
C ALA A 79 -7.67 13.99 -1.67
N LEU A 80 -6.89 14.24 -2.73
CA LEU A 80 -7.33 14.93 -3.95
C LEU A 80 -7.39 14.00 -5.17
#